data_AF-A0A7K0K3D5-F1
#
_entry.id   AF-A0A7K0K3D5-F1
#
_cell.length_a   1.000
_cell.length_b   1.000
_cell.length_c   1.000
_cell.angle_alpha   90.00
_cell.angle_beta   90.00
_cell.angle_gamma   90.00
#
_symmetry.space_group_name_H-M   'P 1'
#
loop_
_entity.id
_entity.type
_entity.pdbx_description
1 polymer ?
#
loop_
_entity_poly.entity_id
_entity_poly.type
_entity_poly.pdbx_seq_one_letter_code
_entity_poly.pdbx_strand_id
1 'polypeptide(L)'
;MSANNLDAWKVELSKIQADVEASREVLARGEIPIAQQWVPPRLGRLPRELRPVAEQLRAEVENINEMIQAAMEKNQAERDRLHATPRQKQSSKPIYLDVQG
;
A
#
# COMPACT_ATOMS: atom_id res chain seq x y z
N MET A 1 31.23 2.50 24.52
CA MET A 1 30.65 3.29 23.41
C MET A 1 29.39 2.57 22.88
N SER A 2 28.28 2.59 23.62
CA SER A 2 27.15 1.67 23.33
C SER A 2 25.74 2.24 23.51
N ALA A 3 25.57 3.40 24.16
CA ALA A 3 24.26 4.03 24.33
C ALA A 3 23.74 4.67 23.02
N ASN A 4 24.60 5.37 22.27
CA ASN A 4 24.21 6.02 21.00
C ASN A 4 23.72 5.03 19.94
N ASN A 5 24.23 3.80 19.93
CA ASN A 5 23.80 2.81 18.93
C ASN A 5 22.38 2.30 19.25
N LEU A 6 22.11 1.97 20.51
CA LEU A 6 20.81 1.47 20.93
C LEU A 6 19.72 2.54 20.76
N ASP A 7 20.04 3.79 21.08
CA ASP A 7 19.11 4.91 20.90
C ASP A 7 18.83 5.19 19.42
N ALA A 8 19.86 5.18 18.56
CA ALA A 8 19.68 5.32 17.13
C ALA A 8 18.80 4.21 16.53
N TRP A 9 19.00 2.95 16.95
CA TRP A 9 18.15 1.85 16.54
C TRP A 9 16.70 2.00 17.03
N LYS A 10 16.47 2.50 18.25
CA LYS A 10 15.11 2.78 18.74
C LYS A 10 14.40 3.84 17.90
N VAL A 11 15.09 4.95 17.60
CA VAL A 11 14.54 6.02 16.75
C VAL A 11 14.17 5.47 15.37
N GLU A 12 15.05 4.65 14.80
CA GLU A 12 14.82 4.11 13.46
C GLU A 12 13.70 3.07 13.42
N LEU A 13 13.63 2.17 14.40
CA LEU A 13 12.50 1.23 14.54
C LEU A 13 11.18 1.98 14.76
N SER A 14 11.20 3.07 15.54
CA SER A 14 10.02 3.91 15.75
C SER A 14 9.55 4.60 14.47
N LYS A 15 10.47 5.01 13.58
CA LYS A 15 10.11 5.55 12.26
C LYS A 15 9.46 4.48 11.40
N ILE A 16 10.10 3.29 11.31
CA ILE A 16 9.55 2.17 10.55
C ILE A 16 8.15 1.81 11.04
N GLN A 17 7.93 1.81 12.36
CA GLN A 17 6.62 1.60 12.95
C GLN A 17 5.60 2.68 12.54
N ALA A 18 5.97 3.95 12.60
CA ALA A 18 5.08 5.04 12.19
C ALA A 18 4.72 4.94 10.69
N ASP A 19 5.68 4.55 9.85
CA ASP A 19 5.49 4.31 8.42
C ASP A 19 4.53 3.12 8.16
N VAL A 20 4.65 2.04 8.93
CA VAL A 20 3.73 0.88 8.93
C VAL A 20 2.31 1.32 9.31
N GLU A 21 2.16 2.13 10.36
CA GLU A 21 0.85 2.66 10.79
C GLU A 21 0.24 3.58 9.73
N ALA A 22 1.03 4.48 9.14
CA ALA A 22 0.58 5.34 8.05
C ALA A 22 0.10 4.52 6.84
N SER A 23 0.83 3.46 6.46
CA SER A 23 0.42 2.57 5.37
C SER A 23 -0.89 1.84 5.67
N ARG A 24 -1.08 1.39 6.91
CA ARG A 24 -2.36 0.80 7.35
C ARG A 24 -3.50 1.80 7.27
N GLU A 25 -3.28 3.05 7.65
CA GLU A 25 -4.31 4.08 7.59
C GLU A 25 -4.72 4.38 6.14
N VAL A 26 -3.76 4.46 5.22
CA VAL A 26 -4.03 4.62 3.79
C VAL A 26 -4.81 3.43 3.23
N LEU A 27 -4.43 2.19 3.58
CA LEU A 27 -5.20 0.99 3.22
C LEU A 27 -6.62 1.02 3.78
N ALA A 28 -6.80 1.51 5.01
CA ALA A 28 -8.12 1.62 5.65
C ALA A 28 -9.03 2.65 4.96
N ARG A 29 -8.46 3.68 4.32
CA ARG A 29 -9.19 4.64 3.47
C ARG A 29 -9.56 4.06 2.10
N GLY A 30 -9.10 2.86 1.78
CA GLY A 30 -9.29 2.22 0.47
C GLY A 30 -8.31 2.71 -0.60
N GLU A 31 -7.26 3.42 -0.20
CA GLU A 31 -6.17 3.83 -1.08
C GLU A 31 -5.03 2.80 -1.04
N ILE A 32 -4.21 2.76 -2.09
CA ILE A 32 -3.06 1.84 -2.17
C ILE A 32 -1.81 2.63 -1.79
N PRO A 33 -1.24 2.43 -0.58
CA PRO A 33 0.00 3.09 -0.20
C PRO A 33 1.20 2.54 -0.99
N ILE A 34 2.30 3.27 -0.93
CA ILE A 34 3.56 2.83 -1.53
C ILE A 34 4.08 1.63 -0.73
N ALA A 35 4.31 0.50 -1.43
CA ALA A 35 4.88 -0.69 -0.83
C ALA A 35 6.22 -0.38 -0.17
N GLN A 36 6.35 -0.76 1.10
CA GLN A 36 7.54 -0.48 1.88
C GLN A 36 8.40 -1.73 1.98
N GLN A 37 9.65 -1.65 1.56
CA GLN A 37 10.60 -2.73 1.76
C GLN A 37 11.25 -2.59 3.13
N TRP A 38 11.37 -3.69 3.87
CA TRP A 38 12.23 -3.70 5.05
C TRP A 38 13.68 -3.44 4.63
N VAL A 39 14.17 -2.23 4.90
CA VAL A 39 15.57 -1.86 4.66
C VAL A 39 16.28 -1.85 6.01
N PRO A 40 17.23 -2.77 6.25
CA PRO A 40 18.02 -2.73 7.48
C PRO A 40 18.81 -1.42 7.53
N PRO A 41 18.63 -0.60 8.59
CA PRO A 41 19.24 0.71 8.63
C PRO A 41 20.76 0.59 8.79
N ARG A 42 21.49 1.61 8.28
CA ARG A 42 22.97 1.65 8.29
C ARG A 42 23.53 2.04 9.67
N LEU A 43 22.96 1.47 10.72
CA LEU A 43 23.29 1.71 12.13
C LEU A 43 24.21 0.61 12.70
N GLY A 44 24.91 -0.13 11.85
CA GLY A 44 25.81 -1.21 12.29
C GLY A 44 25.05 -2.44 12.82
N ARG A 45 25.58 -3.12 13.85
CA ARG A 45 24.96 -4.34 14.39
C ARG A 45 23.71 -4.01 15.20
N LEU A 46 22.61 -4.67 14.86
CA LEU A 46 21.36 -4.67 15.62
C LEU A 46 21.60 -5.15 17.06
N PRO A 47 21.31 -4.31 18.08
CA PRO A 47 21.40 -4.70 19.49
C PRO A 47 20.51 -5.90 19.78
N ARG A 48 20.99 -6.84 20.61
CA ARG A 48 20.24 -8.06 20.97
C ARG A 48 18.87 -7.76 21.57
N GLU A 49 18.78 -6.69 22.35
CA GLU A 49 17.55 -6.24 23.01
C GLU A 49 16.46 -5.82 22.02
N LEU A 50 16.85 -5.32 20.84
CA LEU A 50 15.93 -4.82 19.81
C LEU A 50 15.65 -5.85 18.70
N ARG A 51 16.30 -7.02 18.75
CA ARG A 51 16.02 -8.12 17.80
C ARG A 51 14.55 -8.53 17.74
N PRO A 52 13.87 -8.85 18.87
CA PRO A 52 12.48 -9.27 18.79
C PRO A 52 11.57 -8.18 18.20
N VAL A 53 11.84 -6.92 18.54
CA VAL A 53 11.08 -5.77 18.01
C VAL A 53 11.32 -5.60 16.51
N ALA A 54 12.58 -5.70 16.06
CA ALA A 54 12.92 -5.60 14.64
C ALA A 54 12.34 -6.78 13.82
N GLU A 55 12.32 -8.00 14.38
CA GLU A 55 11.68 -9.16 13.74
C GLU A 55 10.17 -8.99 13.65
N GLN A 56 9.54 -8.47 14.70
CA GLN A 56 8.10 -8.17 14.69
C GLN A 56 7.77 -7.11 13.62
N LEU A 57 8.49 -5.99 13.60
CA LEU A 57 8.28 -4.94 12.59
C LEU A 57 8.54 -5.45 11.17
N ARG A 58 9.52 -6.32 10.97
CA ARG A 58 9.75 -6.97 9.68
C ARG A 58 8.53 -7.78 9.23
N ALA A 59 7.94 -8.57 10.12
CA ALA A 59 6.72 -9.32 9.82
C ALA A 59 5.53 -8.39 9.54
N GLU A 60 5.41 -7.27 10.25
CA GLU A 60 4.35 -6.28 10.00
C GLU A 60 4.49 -5.61 8.63
N VAL A 61 5.71 -5.23 8.22
CA VAL A 61 5.99 -4.69 6.89
C VAL A 61 5.64 -5.70 5.80
N GLU A 62 6.00 -6.98 5.99
CA GLU A 62 5.67 -8.05 5.05
C GLU A 62 4.15 -8.21 4.91
N ASN A 63 3.43 -8.29 6.03
CA ASN A 63 1.96 -8.39 6.05
C ASN A 63 1.29 -7.17 5.37
N ILE A 64 1.81 -5.96 5.56
CA ILE A 64 1.29 -4.77 4.85
C ILE A 64 1.51 -4.89 3.34
N ASN A 65 2.68 -5.37 2.90
CA ASN A 65 2.93 -5.56 1.47
C ASN A 65 1.98 -6.60 0.86
N GLU A 66 1.65 -7.68 1.58
CA GLU A 66 0.65 -8.64 1.15
C GLU A 66 -0.74 -7.98 1.03
N MET A 67 -1.14 -7.14 1.99
CA MET A 67 -2.39 -6.39 1.92
C MET A 67 -2.41 -5.41 0.72
N ILE A 68 -1.30 -4.74 0.44
CA ILE A 68 -1.14 -3.85 -0.71
C ILE A 68 -1.30 -4.63 -2.02
N GLN A 69 -0.67 -5.80 -2.12
CA GLN A 69 -0.80 -6.68 -3.30
C GLN A 69 -2.25 -7.15 -3.49
N ALA A 70 -2.91 -7.59 -2.43
CA ALA A 70 -4.31 -7.99 -2.48
C ALA A 70 -5.24 -6.83 -2.90
N ALA A 71 -4.98 -5.62 -2.40
CA ALA A 71 -5.73 -4.42 -2.79
C ALA A 71 -5.52 -4.06 -4.27
N MET A 72 -4.28 -4.16 -4.77
CA MET A 72 -3.97 -3.96 -6.19
C MET A 72 -4.64 -5.01 -7.08
N GLU A 73 -4.60 -6.28 -6.70
CA GLU A 73 -5.24 -7.36 -7.44
C GLU A 73 -6.76 -7.16 -7.52
N LYS A 74 -7.39 -6.81 -6.40
CA LYS A 74 -8.82 -6.48 -6.37
C LYS A 74 -9.15 -5.30 -7.28
N ASN A 75 -8.36 -4.23 -7.24
CA ASN A 75 -8.56 -3.06 -8.11
C ASN A 75 -8.41 -3.45 -9.59
N GLN A 76 -7.42 -4.28 -9.92
CA GLN A 76 -7.21 -4.79 -11.28
C GLN A 76 -8.39 -5.66 -11.74
N ALA A 77 -8.91 -6.54 -10.89
CA ALA A 77 -10.07 -7.37 -11.19
C ALA A 77 -11.35 -6.52 -11.38
N GLU A 78 -11.53 -5.45 -10.60
CA GLU A 78 -12.65 -4.50 -10.79
C GLU A 78 -12.50 -3.71 -12.10
N ARG A 79 -11.28 -3.27 -12.44
CA ARG A 79 -11.00 -2.63 -13.75
C ARG A 79 -11.26 -3.58 -14.90
N ASP A 80 -10.85 -4.84 -14.80
CA ASP A 80 -11.09 -5.86 -15.82
C ASP A 80 -12.59 -6.11 -16.00
N ARG A 81 -13.36 -6.23 -14.91
CA ARG A 81 -14.82 -6.33 -14.95
C ARG A 81 -15.48 -5.13 -15.63
N LEU A 82 -15.04 -3.90 -15.33
CA LEU A 82 -15.55 -2.69 -15.96
C LEU A 82 -15.22 -2.64 -17.47
N HIS A 83 -14.04 -3.11 -17.87
CA HIS A 83 -13.65 -3.23 -19.28
C HIS A 83 -14.38 -4.37 -20.01
N ALA A 84 -14.69 -5.45 -19.30
CA ALA A 84 -15.43 -6.61 -19.81
C ALA A 84 -16.92 -6.33 -19.98
N THR A 85 -17.48 -5.29 -19.35
CA THR A 85 -18.80 -4.78 -19.71
C THR A 85 -18.73 -4.25 -21.15
N PRO A 86 -19.37 -4.93 -22.13
CA PRO A 86 -19.44 -4.37 -23.47
C PRO A 86 -20.14 -3.03 -23.34
N ARG A 87 -19.51 -1.93 -23.79
CA ARG A 87 -20.22 -0.69 -24.08
C ARG A 87 -21.40 -1.10 -24.94
N GLN A 88 -22.60 -1.17 -24.35
CA GLN A 88 -23.82 -1.27 -25.11
C GLN A 88 -23.75 -0.08 -26.04
N LYS A 89 -23.47 -0.34 -27.33
CA LYS A 89 -23.63 0.64 -28.38
C LYS A 89 -25.08 1.06 -28.26
N GLN A 90 -25.32 2.20 -27.62
CA GLN A 90 -26.56 2.93 -27.81
C GLN A 90 -26.66 3.09 -29.32
N SER A 91 -27.51 2.29 -29.93
CA SER A 91 -27.95 2.48 -31.29
C SER A 91 -28.75 3.77 -31.27
N SER A 92 -28.04 4.90 -31.26
CA SER A 92 -28.59 6.21 -31.59
C SER A 92 -28.89 6.13 -33.07
N LYS A 93 -30.04 5.54 -33.40
CA LYS A 93 -30.70 5.85 -34.66
C LYS A 93 -30.80 7.38 -34.72
N PRO A 94 -30.27 8.05 -35.75
CA PRO A 94 -30.44 9.49 -35.87
C PRO A 94 -31.94 9.77 -35.96
N ILE A 95 -32.47 10.49 -34.98
CA ILE A 95 -33.83 11.05 -35.04
C ILE A 95 -33.74 12.20 -36.03
N TYR A 96 -34.23 11.99 -37.26
CA TYR A 96 -34.50 13.09 -38.18
C TYR A 96 -35.73 13.83 -37.67
N LEU A 97 -35.51 15.03 -37.12
CA LEU A 97 -36.57 16.00 -36.89
C LEU A 97 -36.92 16.62 -38.26
N ASP A 98 -37.97 16.12 -38.90
CA ASP A 98 -38.65 16.82 -39.98
C ASP A 98 -39.29 18.08 -39.40
N VAL A 99 -38.58 19.20 -39.49
CA VAL A 99 -39.15 20.53 -39.28
C VAL A 99 -39.81 20.97 -40.57
N GLN A 100 -41.06 20.54 -40.77
CA GLN A 100 -42.01 21.28 -41.61
C GLN A 100 -42.75 22.28 -40.73
N GLY A 101 -42.57 23.57 -41.03
CA GLY A 101 -43.23 24.69 -40.38
C GLY A 101 -42.63 26.01 -40.82
#